data_AF-A0AAE1FL01-F1
#
_entry.id   AF-A0AAE1FL01-F1
#
_cell.length_a   1.000
_cell.length_b   1.000
_cell.length_c   1.000
_cell.angle_alpha   90.00
_cell.angle_beta   90.00
_cell.angle_gamma   90.00
#
_symmetry.space_group_name_H-M   'P 1'
#
loop_
_entity.id
_entity.type
_entity.pdbx_description
1 polymer ?
#
loop_
_entity_poly.entity_id
_entity_poly.type
_entity_poly.pdbx_seq_one_letter_code
_entity_poly.pdbx_strand_id
1 'polypeptide(L)'
;MLGKFCREFLERVDCCRPSVRTTVTLTTGGKVNQVLNFSHKFLFFLGEVMALNKLSIDKVDLAGKRVLMRVDFNVPMKDGKITNNQRIVAALDSVKYALDQKAKSVVLCSHLGRPDGNKNLKFTLAPVAEELKTLLSRDVKFLSDCVGGEVEAACADPAPGSVILLENLRFHVEEEGKGVDASGAKVKADPAKVKEFRQSLRKLGDIYINDAFGTAHRAHSSMVGEGFEQRASGFLLKKELTYFAKALENPERPFLAILGGAKVKDKIQLIENMLDKVDEMMVVGGMSFTFLKVQKNMEIGTSLYDEEGAKIVGKLMEKAQTKNVKMHFPVDFITADKFDEKANTGAATAEEGIPADWMGLDCGPESIKLFKEPLARAKTIVWNGPCGVFEFEKFAGGTKSVMDAVVAATQGGATSIIGGGDTATCCAKWGTEDKVSHVSTGGGASLELLEGKSLPGVAALSDA
;
A
#
# COMPACT_ATOMS: atom_id res chain seq x y z
N MET A 1 30.62 3.00 5.84
CA MET A 1 31.21 2.29 7.00
C MET A 1 30.13 1.87 8.00
N LEU A 2 29.17 2.74 8.36
CA LEU A 2 28.00 2.36 9.19
C LEU A 2 27.13 1.22 8.60
N GLY A 3 26.87 1.22 7.29
CA GLY A 3 25.98 0.22 6.66
C GLY A 3 26.53 -1.23 6.64
N LYS A 4 27.85 -1.41 6.73
CA LYS A 4 28.47 -2.76 6.88
C LYS A 4 28.41 -3.22 8.35
N PHE A 5 28.47 -2.26 9.27
CA PHE A 5 28.46 -2.47 10.72
C PHE A 5 27.10 -2.95 11.25
N CYS A 6 25.98 -2.45 10.71
CA CYS A 6 24.64 -2.92 11.09
C CYS A 6 24.35 -4.37 10.66
N ARG A 7 24.97 -4.82 9.55
CA ARG A 7 24.70 -6.14 8.95
C ARG A 7 25.29 -7.29 9.76
N GLU A 8 26.52 -7.14 10.27
CA GLU A 8 27.14 -8.10 11.20
C GLU A 8 26.49 -8.11 12.59
N PHE A 9 25.76 -7.05 12.95
CA PHE A 9 25.19 -6.88 14.29
C PHE A 9 23.79 -7.49 14.42
N LEU A 10 22.96 -7.42 13.37
CA LEU A 10 21.61 -8.00 13.35
C LEU A 10 21.59 -9.54 13.43
N GLU A 11 22.66 -10.22 13.00
CA GLU A 11 22.78 -11.69 13.14
C GLU A 11 23.08 -12.16 14.58
N ARG A 12 23.40 -11.24 15.51
CA ARG A 12 23.89 -11.57 16.87
C ARG A 12 22.98 -11.14 18.02
N VAL A 13 21.83 -10.51 17.76
CA VAL A 13 20.93 -10.04 18.83
C VAL A 13 19.89 -11.11 19.17
N ASP A 14 20.06 -11.74 20.33
CA ASP A 14 19.09 -12.65 20.94
C ASP A 14 17.95 -11.83 21.57
N CYS A 15 16.71 -11.99 21.08
CA CYS A 15 15.56 -11.10 21.34
C CYS A 15 14.95 -11.19 22.76
N CYS A 16 15.59 -11.85 23.72
CA CYS A 16 15.02 -12.15 25.03
C CYS A 16 15.69 -11.36 26.16
N ARG A 17 15.52 -10.03 26.25
CA ARG A 17 15.53 -9.24 27.53
C ARG A 17 15.32 -7.72 27.31
N PRO A 18 14.36 -7.04 27.98
CA PRO A 18 14.00 -5.64 27.67
C PRO A 18 14.89 -4.55 28.30
N SER A 19 15.96 -4.87 29.03
CA SER A 19 16.65 -3.91 29.92
C SER A 19 18.15 -3.67 29.64
N VAL A 20 18.70 -4.16 28.55
CA VAL A 20 20.16 -4.06 28.31
C VAL A 20 20.48 -2.82 27.48
N ARG A 21 21.26 -1.87 28.06
CA ARG A 21 21.95 -0.82 27.30
C ARG A 21 22.98 -1.49 26.39
N THR A 22 22.94 -1.20 25.10
CA THR A 22 23.85 -1.82 24.13
C THR A 22 25.04 -0.90 23.92
N THR A 23 26.22 -1.39 24.30
CA THR A 23 27.50 -0.68 24.15
C THR A 23 28.14 -1.07 22.82
N VAL A 24 28.32 -0.11 21.94
CA VAL A 24 29.00 -0.27 20.65
C VAL A 24 30.41 0.30 20.76
N THR A 25 31.41 -0.54 20.52
CA THR A 25 32.83 -0.16 20.58
C THR A 25 33.39 -0.06 19.16
N LEU A 26 33.77 1.14 18.74
CA LEU A 26 34.39 1.37 17.43
C LEU A 26 35.90 1.17 17.54
N THR A 27 36.44 0.19 16.80
CA THR A 27 37.88 -0.04 16.68
C THR A 27 38.37 0.26 15.26
N THR A 28 39.52 0.94 15.16
CA THR A 28 40.24 1.11 13.89
C THR A 28 41.70 0.78 14.16
N GLY A 29 42.25 -0.21 13.42
CA GLY A 29 43.62 -0.68 13.64
C GLY A 29 43.88 -1.32 15.02
N GLY A 30 42.87 -1.99 15.61
CA GLY A 30 43.02 -2.69 16.90
C GLY A 30 42.97 -1.79 18.14
N LYS A 31 42.77 -0.48 18.00
CA LYS A 31 42.57 0.45 19.13
C LYS A 31 41.09 0.87 19.24
N VAL A 32 40.57 0.85 20.47
CA VAL A 32 39.22 1.34 20.79
C VAL A 32 39.23 2.87 20.77
N ASN A 33 38.49 3.46 19.83
CA ASN A 33 38.47 4.92 19.62
C ASN A 33 37.22 5.59 20.21
N GLN A 34 36.11 4.85 20.35
CA GLN A 34 34.89 5.40 20.95
C GLN A 34 33.97 4.29 21.47
N VAL A 35 33.33 4.55 22.61
CA VAL A 35 32.30 3.69 23.20
C VAL A 35 30.99 4.47 23.19
N LEU A 36 30.04 4.04 22.36
CA LEU A 36 28.73 4.67 22.23
C LEU A 36 27.67 3.76 22.87
N ASN A 37 26.89 4.32 23.79
CA ASN A 37 25.79 3.61 24.45
C ASN A 37 24.48 4.03 23.81
N PHE A 38 23.78 3.08 23.20
CA PHE A 38 22.47 3.32 22.61
C PHE A 38 21.38 2.59 23.40
N SER A 39 20.22 3.21 23.51
CA SER A 39 19.04 2.51 24.02
C SER A 39 18.50 1.57 22.95
N HIS A 40 17.90 0.45 23.34
CA HIS A 40 17.26 -0.48 22.40
C HIS A 40 16.18 0.23 21.54
N LYS A 41 15.46 1.21 22.12
CA LYS A 41 14.51 2.06 21.39
C LYS A 41 15.19 2.87 20.28
N PHE A 42 16.40 3.39 20.53
CA PHE A 42 17.14 4.17 19.53
C PHE A 42 17.69 3.30 18.39
N LEU A 43 18.14 2.08 18.70
CA LEU A 43 18.56 1.08 17.70
C LEU A 43 17.38 0.57 16.85
N PHE A 44 16.22 0.32 17.47
CA PHE A 44 15.00 -0.07 16.78
C PHE A 44 14.51 1.07 15.86
N PHE A 45 14.50 2.30 16.37
CA PHE A 45 14.17 3.51 15.61
C PHE A 45 15.12 3.72 14.41
N LEU A 46 16.43 3.54 14.58
CA LEU A 46 17.39 3.58 13.46
C LEU A 46 17.15 2.47 12.43
N GLY A 47 16.74 1.28 12.87
CA GLY A 47 16.37 0.17 11.99
C GLY A 47 15.12 0.47 11.15
N GLU A 48 14.12 1.12 11.74
CA GLU A 48 12.90 1.57 11.04
C GLU A 48 13.17 2.73 10.08
N VAL A 49 13.94 3.75 10.50
CA VAL A 49 14.35 4.89 9.66
C VAL A 49 15.17 4.45 8.43
N MET A 50 15.87 3.31 8.53
CA MET A 50 16.57 2.72 7.38
C MET A 50 15.69 1.83 6.48
N ALA A 51 14.49 1.45 6.93
CA ALA A 51 13.64 0.52 6.19
C ALA A 51 13.00 1.17 4.95
N LEU A 52 12.69 2.47 5.00
CA LEU A 52 12.03 3.20 3.90
C LEU A 52 12.99 4.05 3.06
N ASN A 53 14.23 4.28 3.53
CA ASN A 53 15.26 4.96 2.74
C ASN A 53 15.92 4.00 1.74
N LYS A 54 15.34 3.91 0.53
CA LYS A 54 15.79 3.01 -0.54
C LYS A 54 16.32 3.77 -1.74
N LEU A 55 17.27 3.14 -2.44
CA LEU A 55 17.80 3.63 -3.70
C LEU A 55 16.65 3.90 -4.67
N SER A 56 16.69 5.02 -5.37
CA SER A 56 15.66 5.42 -6.33
C SER A 56 16.26 5.62 -7.73
N ILE A 57 15.42 5.53 -8.75
CA ILE A 57 15.81 5.57 -10.16
C ILE A 57 16.65 6.81 -10.52
N ASP A 58 16.39 7.96 -9.88
CA ASP A 58 17.14 9.20 -10.05
C ASP A 58 18.53 9.24 -9.39
N LYS A 59 18.94 8.12 -8.75
CA LYS A 59 20.24 7.93 -8.14
C LYS A 59 21.03 6.79 -8.78
N VAL A 60 20.58 6.30 -9.93
CA VAL A 60 21.22 5.21 -10.67
C VAL A 60 21.67 5.71 -12.05
N ASP A 61 22.85 5.28 -12.50
CA ASP A 61 23.32 5.54 -13.87
C ASP A 61 22.63 4.59 -14.85
N LEU A 62 21.77 5.14 -15.72
CA LEU A 62 20.97 4.38 -16.68
C LEU A 62 21.58 4.41 -18.09
N ALA A 63 22.60 5.23 -18.34
CA ALA A 63 23.09 5.47 -19.71
C ALA A 63 23.66 4.18 -20.33
N GLY A 64 23.10 3.78 -21.48
CA GLY A 64 23.48 2.56 -22.19
C GLY A 64 23.11 1.24 -21.48
N LYS A 65 22.39 1.29 -20.35
CA LYS A 65 21.97 0.10 -19.58
C LYS A 65 20.61 -0.42 -20.04
N ARG A 66 20.40 -1.72 -19.90
CA ARG A 66 19.08 -2.36 -20.03
C ARG A 66 18.38 -2.33 -18.68
N VAL A 67 17.18 -1.80 -18.62
CA VAL A 67 16.43 -1.62 -17.38
C VAL A 67 15.28 -2.61 -17.35
N LEU A 68 15.29 -3.57 -16.43
CA LEU A 68 14.12 -4.38 -16.12
C LEU A 68 13.28 -3.63 -15.09
N MET A 69 12.06 -3.23 -15.47
CA MET A 69 11.17 -2.45 -14.63
C MET A 69 9.90 -3.22 -14.32
N ARG A 70 9.69 -3.48 -13.03
CA ARG A 70 8.46 -4.09 -12.52
C ARG A 70 7.43 -3.00 -12.27
N VAL A 71 6.32 -3.04 -13.01
CA VAL A 71 5.25 -2.03 -12.99
C VAL A 71 3.91 -2.67 -12.65
N ASP A 72 2.97 -1.88 -12.13
CA ASP A 72 1.61 -2.35 -11.84
C ASP A 72 0.66 -1.96 -12.97
N PHE A 73 0.42 -2.87 -13.92
CA PHE A 73 -0.55 -2.73 -15.00
C PHE A 73 -1.77 -3.61 -14.79
N ASN A 74 -2.11 -3.90 -13.54
CA ASN A 74 -3.35 -4.59 -13.19
C ASN A 74 -4.55 -3.62 -13.31
N VAL A 75 -4.88 -3.24 -14.54
CA VAL A 75 -5.95 -2.32 -14.88
C VAL A 75 -7.31 -3.03 -14.98
N PRO A 76 -8.42 -2.35 -14.64
CA PRO A 76 -9.74 -2.89 -14.89
C PRO A 76 -9.98 -3.02 -16.41
N MET A 77 -10.48 -4.18 -16.81
CA MET A 77 -10.73 -4.54 -18.19
C MET A 77 -12.19 -4.96 -18.36
N LYS A 78 -12.84 -4.50 -19.43
CA LYS A 78 -14.16 -4.96 -19.86
C LYS A 78 -14.09 -5.30 -21.34
N ASP A 79 -14.47 -6.54 -21.69
CA ASP A 79 -14.49 -7.03 -23.07
C ASP A 79 -13.16 -6.82 -23.82
N GLY A 80 -12.04 -7.05 -23.13
CA GLY A 80 -10.69 -6.89 -23.68
C GLY A 80 -10.20 -5.44 -23.80
N LYS A 81 -10.99 -4.46 -23.34
CA LYS A 81 -10.64 -3.03 -23.35
C LYS A 81 -10.35 -2.51 -21.95
N ILE A 82 -9.35 -1.64 -21.86
CA ILE A 82 -8.98 -0.93 -20.62
C ILE A 82 -10.10 0.08 -20.31
N THR A 83 -10.67 0.00 -19.11
CA THR A 83 -11.71 0.96 -18.68
C THR A 83 -11.14 2.13 -17.86
N ASN A 84 -9.96 1.95 -17.27
CA ASN A 84 -9.21 2.99 -16.57
C ASN A 84 -7.71 2.73 -16.75
N ASN A 85 -7.01 3.69 -17.37
CA ASN A 85 -5.57 3.60 -17.68
C ASN A 85 -4.67 4.28 -16.62
N GLN A 86 -5.21 4.73 -15.48
CA GLN A 86 -4.47 5.47 -14.45
C GLN A 86 -3.23 4.74 -13.95
N ARG A 87 -3.29 3.41 -13.77
CA ARG A 87 -2.11 2.63 -13.36
C ARG A 87 -1.01 2.61 -14.43
N ILE A 88 -1.38 2.68 -15.71
CA ILE A 88 -0.43 2.77 -16.83
C ILE A 88 0.22 4.16 -16.83
N VAL A 89 -0.60 5.21 -16.73
CA VAL A 89 -0.14 6.60 -16.64
C VAL A 89 0.84 6.80 -15.49
N ALA A 90 0.56 6.21 -14.32
CA ALA A 90 1.37 6.38 -13.12
C ALA A 90 2.81 5.81 -13.25
N ALA A 91 3.05 4.85 -14.15
CA ALA A 91 4.39 4.31 -14.41
C ALA A 91 5.18 5.12 -15.46
N LEU A 92 4.52 5.99 -16.22
CA LEU A 92 5.13 6.67 -17.38
C LEU A 92 6.31 7.56 -16.97
N ASP A 93 6.27 8.17 -15.79
CA ASP A 93 7.35 9.05 -15.33
C ASP A 93 8.67 8.27 -15.19
N SER A 94 8.63 7.07 -14.61
CA SER A 94 9.80 6.19 -14.49
C SER A 94 10.29 5.71 -15.86
N VAL A 95 9.36 5.35 -16.75
CA VAL A 95 9.70 4.88 -18.11
C VAL A 95 10.34 5.99 -18.93
N LYS A 96 9.72 7.17 -18.98
CA LYS A 96 10.22 8.35 -19.70
C LYS A 96 11.58 8.78 -19.16
N TYR A 97 11.73 8.83 -17.84
CA TYR A 97 13.01 9.18 -17.22
C TYR A 97 14.12 8.21 -17.61
N ALA A 98 13.88 6.90 -17.61
CA ALA A 98 14.89 5.94 -18.06
C ALA A 98 15.30 6.16 -19.52
N LEU A 99 14.33 6.45 -20.40
CA LEU A 99 14.61 6.77 -21.80
C LEU A 99 15.39 8.09 -21.96
N ASP A 100 15.02 9.13 -21.21
CA ASP A 100 15.67 10.45 -21.22
C ASP A 100 17.12 10.38 -20.68
N GLN A 101 17.36 9.51 -19.70
CA GLN A 101 18.71 9.16 -19.21
C GLN A 101 19.47 8.22 -20.14
N LYS A 102 18.99 8.04 -21.38
CA LYS A 102 19.64 7.25 -22.44
C LYS A 102 19.81 5.77 -22.06
N ALA A 103 18.85 5.19 -21.35
CA ALA A 103 18.78 3.73 -21.21
C ALA A 103 18.76 3.07 -22.59
N LYS A 104 19.52 1.98 -22.73
CA LYS A 104 19.55 1.19 -23.96
C LYS A 104 18.19 0.56 -24.22
N SER A 105 17.54 0.06 -23.18
CA SER A 105 16.15 -0.41 -23.25
C SER A 105 15.45 -0.34 -21.91
N VAL A 106 14.12 -0.26 -21.96
CA VAL A 106 13.23 -0.42 -20.81
C VAL A 106 12.35 -1.65 -21.06
N VAL A 107 12.60 -2.71 -20.30
CA VAL A 107 11.83 -3.96 -20.33
C VAL A 107 10.83 -3.94 -19.19
N LEU A 108 9.56 -3.81 -19.52
CA LEU A 108 8.44 -3.73 -18.59
C LEU A 108 7.91 -5.14 -18.31
N CYS A 109 7.80 -5.50 -17.03
CA CYS A 109 7.14 -6.73 -16.62
C CYS A 109 5.99 -6.42 -15.66
N SER A 110 4.81 -6.99 -15.91
CA SER A 110 3.63 -6.76 -15.07
C SER A 110 2.81 -8.02 -14.84
N HIS A 111 1.66 -7.88 -14.19
CA HIS A 111 0.66 -8.92 -14.09
C HIS A 111 -0.72 -8.31 -14.33
N LEU A 112 -1.68 -9.15 -14.73
CA LEU A 112 -3.07 -8.76 -14.88
C LEU A 112 -3.97 -9.86 -14.32
N GLY A 113 -4.92 -9.48 -13.47
CA GLY A 113 -5.89 -10.40 -12.90
C GLY A 113 -5.28 -11.56 -12.09
N ARG A 114 -5.99 -12.69 -12.10
CA ARG A 114 -5.65 -13.92 -11.37
C ARG A 114 -5.74 -15.13 -12.32
N PRO A 115 -4.73 -15.33 -13.18
CA PRO A 115 -4.64 -16.52 -14.03
C PRO A 115 -4.14 -17.77 -13.30
N ASP A 116 -3.75 -17.64 -12.02
CA ASP A 116 -3.37 -18.72 -11.11
C ASP A 116 -2.29 -19.68 -11.68
N GLY A 117 -1.30 -19.14 -12.41
CA GLY A 117 -0.21 -19.92 -12.98
C GLY A 117 -0.52 -20.60 -14.30
N ASN A 118 -1.62 -20.24 -14.97
CA ASN A 118 -1.99 -20.78 -16.28
C ASN A 118 -2.04 -19.69 -17.35
N LYS A 119 -1.67 -20.03 -18.58
CA LYS A 119 -1.85 -19.14 -19.72
C LYS A 119 -3.33 -18.97 -20.04
N ASN A 120 -3.86 -17.78 -19.75
CA ASN A 120 -5.24 -17.42 -20.04
C ASN A 120 -5.30 -16.06 -20.73
N LEU A 121 -5.59 -16.07 -22.03
CA LEU A 121 -5.57 -14.87 -22.89
C LEU A 121 -6.60 -13.81 -22.47
N LYS A 122 -7.59 -14.14 -21.63
CA LYS A 122 -8.44 -13.13 -21.00
C LYS A 122 -7.64 -12.11 -20.17
N PHE A 123 -6.48 -12.52 -19.66
CA PHE A 123 -5.59 -11.72 -18.84
C PHE A 123 -4.27 -11.39 -19.57
N THR A 124 -4.26 -11.37 -20.90
CA THR A 124 -3.09 -10.92 -21.68
C THR A 124 -2.82 -9.42 -21.47
N LEU A 125 -1.55 -9.02 -21.51
CA LEU A 125 -1.12 -7.62 -21.47
C LEU A 125 -1.06 -6.95 -22.85
N ALA A 126 -1.43 -7.64 -23.94
CA ALA A 126 -1.41 -7.05 -25.28
C ALA A 126 -2.18 -5.71 -25.41
N PRO A 127 -3.39 -5.55 -24.84
CA PRO A 127 -4.08 -4.25 -24.84
C PRO A 127 -3.32 -3.13 -24.12
N VAL A 128 -2.53 -3.48 -23.10
CA VAL A 128 -1.68 -2.52 -22.37
C VAL A 128 -0.51 -2.07 -23.23
N ALA A 129 0.04 -2.93 -24.10
CA ALA A 129 1.08 -2.54 -25.04
C ALA A 129 0.60 -1.44 -26.01
N GLU A 130 -0.62 -1.58 -26.54
CA GLU A 130 -1.22 -0.60 -27.45
C GLU A 130 -1.49 0.75 -26.76
N GLU A 131 -1.98 0.70 -25.51
CA GLU A 131 -2.17 1.90 -24.69
C GLU A 131 -0.83 2.59 -24.39
N LEU A 132 0.21 1.84 -24.02
CA LEU A 132 1.56 2.38 -23.80
C LEU A 132 2.12 3.01 -25.06
N LYS A 133 1.93 2.38 -26.23
CA LYS A 133 2.37 2.92 -27.52
C LYS A 133 1.73 4.29 -27.79
N THR A 134 0.44 4.43 -27.49
CA THR A 134 -0.29 5.69 -27.60
C THR A 134 0.26 6.74 -26.62
N LEU A 135 0.36 6.39 -25.33
CA LEU A 135 0.79 7.31 -24.26
C LEU A 135 2.25 7.76 -24.35
N LEU A 136 3.14 6.89 -24.85
CA LEU A 136 4.56 7.20 -25.07
C LEU A 136 4.82 7.83 -26.43
N SER A 137 3.86 7.77 -27.36
CA SER A 137 4.05 8.15 -28.76
C SER A 137 5.30 7.49 -29.37
N ARG A 138 5.50 6.20 -29.05
CA ARG A 138 6.66 5.39 -29.44
C ARG A 138 6.24 3.94 -29.60
N ASP A 139 6.91 3.20 -30.48
CA ASP A 139 6.72 1.77 -30.59
C ASP A 139 7.06 1.03 -29.28
N VAL A 140 6.18 0.11 -28.90
CA VAL A 140 6.33 -0.80 -27.76
C VAL A 140 6.32 -2.22 -28.30
N LYS A 141 7.42 -2.95 -28.13
CA LYS A 141 7.51 -4.34 -28.56
C LYS A 141 6.86 -5.24 -27.52
N PHE A 142 5.72 -5.84 -27.86
CA PHE A 142 5.09 -6.86 -27.03
C PHE A 142 5.70 -8.24 -27.30
N LEU A 143 6.05 -8.97 -26.25
CA LEU A 143 6.50 -10.37 -26.32
C LEU A 143 5.42 -11.29 -25.76
N SER A 144 5.16 -12.41 -26.43
CA SER A 144 4.10 -13.36 -26.07
C SER A 144 4.38 -14.23 -24.85
N ASP A 145 5.55 -14.03 -24.23
CA ASP A 145 5.99 -14.66 -22.99
C ASP A 145 6.88 -13.66 -22.20
N CYS A 146 7.26 -14.01 -20.97
CA CYS A 146 8.07 -13.18 -20.09
C CYS A 146 9.43 -13.77 -19.72
N VAL A 147 9.69 -15.02 -20.07
CA VAL A 147 10.94 -15.74 -19.81
C VAL A 147 11.28 -16.66 -20.99
N GLY A 148 12.46 -17.28 -20.95
CA GLY A 148 12.90 -18.27 -21.95
C GLY A 148 13.74 -17.68 -23.09
N GLY A 149 14.29 -18.56 -23.92
CA GLY A 149 15.34 -18.22 -24.89
C GLY A 149 14.96 -17.12 -25.89
N GLU A 150 13.72 -17.10 -26.39
CA GLU A 150 13.26 -16.07 -27.32
C GLU A 150 13.15 -14.69 -26.67
N VAL A 151 12.63 -14.64 -25.43
CA VAL A 151 12.52 -13.39 -24.65
C VAL A 151 13.91 -12.89 -24.26
N GLU A 152 14.78 -13.79 -23.81
CA GLU A 152 16.16 -13.48 -23.47
C GLU A 152 16.92 -12.91 -24.68
N ALA A 153 16.79 -13.54 -25.86
CA ALA A 153 17.42 -13.05 -27.09
C ALA A 153 16.88 -11.68 -27.52
N ALA A 154 15.56 -11.46 -27.42
CA ALA A 154 14.94 -10.18 -27.74
C ALA A 154 15.40 -9.03 -26.81
N CYS A 155 15.75 -9.35 -25.55
CA CYS A 155 16.20 -8.39 -24.55
C CYS A 155 17.73 -8.30 -24.43
N ALA A 156 18.50 -9.17 -25.10
CA ALA A 156 19.96 -9.24 -24.94
C ALA A 156 20.66 -7.96 -25.46
N ASP A 157 20.31 -7.53 -26.67
CA ASP A 157 20.92 -6.38 -27.32
C ASP A 157 19.92 -5.60 -28.20
N PRO A 158 18.85 -5.02 -27.62
CA PRO A 158 17.89 -4.24 -28.37
C PRO A 158 18.46 -2.90 -28.85
N ALA A 159 17.82 -2.31 -29.87
CA ALA A 159 18.17 -0.98 -30.34
C ALA A 159 18.07 0.06 -29.20
N PRO A 160 18.98 1.06 -29.13
CA PRO A 160 18.93 2.09 -28.09
C PRO A 160 17.56 2.78 -27.99
N GLY A 161 17.05 2.93 -26.78
CA GLY A 161 15.74 3.52 -26.51
C GLY A 161 14.54 2.60 -26.76
N SER A 162 14.76 1.29 -26.93
CA SER A 162 13.67 0.31 -27.09
C SER A 162 12.81 0.20 -25.83
N VAL A 163 11.50 0.12 -26.01
CA VAL A 163 10.53 -0.20 -24.95
C VAL A 163 9.94 -1.57 -25.26
N ILE A 164 10.03 -2.50 -24.31
CA ILE A 164 9.56 -3.88 -24.47
C ILE A 164 8.57 -4.17 -23.35
N LEU A 165 7.38 -4.69 -23.67
CA LEU A 165 6.42 -5.20 -22.68
C LEU A 165 6.38 -6.72 -22.75
N LEU A 166 6.66 -7.37 -21.63
CA LEU A 166 6.53 -8.81 -21.47
C LEU A 166 5.07 -9.21 -21.25
N GLU A 167 4.73 -10.45 -21.58
CA GLU A 167 3.43 -11.03 -21.22
C GLU A 167 3.28 -11.17 -19.68
N ASN A 168 2.04 -11.37 -19.24
CA ASN A 168 1.63 -11.50 -17.85
C ASN A 168 2.46 -12.53 -17.05
N LEU A 169 3.22 -12.05 -16.07
CA LEU A 169 4.08 -12.91 -15.23
C LEU A 169 3.31 -14.02 -14.51
N ARG A 170 2.03 -13.80 -14.16
CA ARG A 170 1.21 -14.79 -13.45
C ARG A 170 0.72 -15.93 -14.34
N PHE A 171 1.03 -15.93 -15.64
CA PHE A 171 0.89 -17.12 -16.47
C PHE A 171 1.86 -18.23 -16.07
N HIS A 172 2.90 -17.89 -15.30
CA HIS A 172 3.86 -18.82 -14.73
C HIS A 172 3.58 -18.99 -13.23
N VAL A 173 3.42 -20.23 -12.78
CA VAL A 173 3.17 -20.55 -11.35
C VAL A 173 4.34 -20.11 -10.46
N GLU A 174 5.53 -20.01 -11.04
CA GLU A 174 6.78 -19.58 -10.45
C GLU A 174 6.79 -18.12 -9.99
N GLU A 175 5.90 -17.26 -10.52
CA GLU A 175 5.77 -15.87 -10.08
C GLU A 175 5.21 -15.79 -8.66
N GLU A 176 4.07 -16.44 -8.40
CA GLU A 176 3.41 -16.44 -7.08
C GLU A 176 3.88 -17.57 -6.17
N GLY A 177 4.60 -18.55 -6.72
CA GLY A 177 5.05 -19.77 -6.03
C GLY A 177 3.93 -20.79 -5.77
N LYS A 178 2.70 -20.48 -6.19
CA LYS A 178 1.49 -21.29 -6.06
C LYS A 178 0.49 -20.90 -7.14
N GLY A 179 -0.41 -21.83 -7.47
CA GLY A 179 -1.43 -21.64 -8.49
C GLY A 179 -2.47 -22.73 -8.44
N VAL A 180 -3.13 -22.94 -9.56
CA VAL A 180 -4.17 -23.94 -9.74
C VAL A 180 -3.88 -24.70 -11.05
N ASP A 181 -4.07 -26.01 -11.11
CA ASP A 181 -3.96 -26.75 -12.38
C ASP A 181 -5.25 -26.72 -13.20
N ALA A 182 -5.23 -27.35 -14.37
CA ALA A 182 -6.41 -27.46 -15.24
C ALA A 182 -7.61 -28.17 -14.59
N SER A 183 -7.40 -28.95 -13.52
CA SER A 183 -8.46 -29.64 -12.77
C SER A 183 -9.05 -28.80 -11.64
N GLY A 184 -8.47 -27.63 -11.35
CA GLY A 184 -8.87 -26.80 -10.21
C GLY A 184 -8.12 -27.11 -8.92
N ALA A 185 -7.13 -28.03 -8.93
CA ALA A 185 -6.37 -28.39 -7.74
C ALA A 185 -5.24 -27.39 -7.47
N LYS A 186 -4.98 -27.10 -6.18
CA LYS A 186 -3.91 -26.19 -5.77
C LYS A 186 -2.54 -26.78 -6.09
N VAL A 187 -1.71 -26.02 -6.79
CA VAL A 187 -0.33 -26.38 -7.12
C VAL A 187 0.63 -25.46 -6.37
N LYS A 188 1.77 -26.00 -5.95
CA LYS A 188 2.91 -25.25 -5.42
C LYS A 188 4.06 -25.36 -6.43
N ALA A 189 4.71 -24.25 -6.75
CA ALA A 189 5.83 -24.25 -7.67
C ALA A 189 7.03 -25.00 -7.07
N ASP A 190 7.74 -25.74 -7.91
CA ASP A 190 9.02 -26.35 -7.55
C ASP A 190 10.06 -25.23 -7.29
N PRO A 191 10.73 -25.20 -6.12
CA PRO A 191 11.79 -24.23 -5.84
C PRO A 191 12.88 -24.13 -6.91
N ALA A 192 13.22 -25.25 -7.58
CA ALA A 192 14.20 -25.24 -8.67
C ALA A 192 13.67 -24.44 -9.88
N LYS A 193 12.41 -24.64 -10.25
CA LYS A 193 11.75 -23.88 -11.33
C LYS A 193 11.57 -22.41 -11.00
N VAL A 194 11.26 -22.09 -9.74
CA VAL A 194 11.22 -20.69 -9.27
C VAL A 194 12.58 -20.02 -9.45
N LYS A 195 13.67 -20.73 -9.13
CA LYS A 195 15.03 -20.23 -9.34
C LYS A 195 15.35 -20.02 -10.82
N GLU A 196 15.02 -20.98 -11.68
CA GLU A 196 15.19 -20.86 -13.14
C GLU A 196 14.40 -19.67 -13.72
N PHE A 197 13.14 -19.50 -13.29
CA PHE A 197 12.31 -18.36 -13.68
C PHE A 197 12.94 -17.02 -13.30
N ARG A 198 13.43 -16.89 -12.06
CA ARG A 198 14.14 -15.68 -11.59
C ARG A 198 15.44 -15.44 -12.34
N GLN A 199 16.20 -16.49 -12.65
CA GLN A 199 17.41 -16.39 -13.46
C GLN A 199 17.11 -15.90 -14.89
N SER A 200 16.01 -16.34 -15.48
CA SER A 200 15.58 -15.84 -16.79
C SER A 200 15.23 -14.36 -16.73
N LEU A 201 14.42 -13.93 -15.75
CA LEU A 201 14.12 -12.51 -15.52
C LEU A 201 15.40 -11.67 -15.32
N ARG A 202 16.37 -12.19 -14.57
CA ARG A 202 17.65 -11.51 -14.33
C ARG A 202 18.41 -11.20 -15.62
N LYS A 203 18.33 -12.05 -16.66
CA LYS A 203 19.03 -11.83 -17.93
C LYS A 203 18.45 -10.69 -18.76
N LEU A 204 17.23 -10.25 -18.47
CA LEU A 204 16.49 -9.27 -19.27
C LEU A 204 16.94 -7.82 -19.04
N GLY A 205 17.77 -7.58 -18.03
CA GLY A 205 18.29 -6.24 -17.74
C GLY A 205 19.66 -6.28 -17.07
N ASP A 206 20.24 -5.09 -16.92
CA ASP A 206 21.46 -4.83 -16.16
C ASP A 206 21.11 -4.21 -14.80
N ILE A 207 20.03 -3.42 -14.74
CA ILE A 207 19.50 -2.77 -13.54
C ILE A 207 18.03 -3.18 -13.35
N TYR A 208 17.63 -3.36 -12.10
CA TYR A 208 16.25 -3.63 -11.72
C TYR A 208 15.61 -2.40 -11.08
N ILE A 209 14.44 -2.02 -11.58
CA ILE A 209 13.61 -0.96 -11.02
C ILE A 209 12.27 -1.56 -10.58
N ASN A 210 11.88 -1.35 -9.32
CA ASN A 210 10.54 -1.69 -8.83
C ASN A 210 9.70 -0.43 -8.73
N ASP A 211 8.66 -0.33 -9.54
CA ASP A 211 7.67 0.74 -9.51
C ASP A 211 6.25 0.24 -9.21
N ALA A 212 6.15 -0.98 -8.65
CA ALA A 212 4.89 -1.66 -8.38
C ALA A 212 4.62 -1.78 -6.87
N PHE A 213 4.39 -0.65 -6.20
CA PHE A 213 4.16 -0.62 -4.74
C PHE A 213 2.98 -1.50 -4.30
N GLY A 214 1.88 -1.54 -5.08
CA GLY A 214 0.71 -2.38 -4.80
C GLY A 214 1.00 -3.88 -4.68
N THR A 215 2.11 -4.36 -5.23
CA THR A 215 2.57 -5.75 -5.12
C THR A 215 3.72 -5.96 -4.13
N ALA A 216 4.26 -4.90 -3.53
CA ALA A 216 5.47 -4.98 -2.71
C ALA A 216 5.30 -5.76 -1.41
N HIS A 217 4.07 -5.95 -0.92
CA HIS A 217 3.76 -6.84 0.22
C HIS A 217 3.95 -8.33 -0.10
N ARG A 218 4.16 -8.69 -1.37
CA ARG A 218 4.26 -10.08 -1.80
C ARG A 218 5.69 -10.48 -2.07
N ALA A 219 6.09 -11.63 -1.56
CA ALA A 219 7.39 -12.23 -1.85
C ALA A 219 7.42 -12.98 -3.20
N HIS A 220 6.82 -12.38 -4.23
CA HIS A 220 6.77 -12.95 -5.58
C HIS A 220 8.12 -12.82 -6.29
N SER A 221 8.36 -13.67 -7.30
CA SER A 221 9.64 -13.74 -8.01
C SER A 221 10.07 -12.40 -8.62
N SER A 222 9.15 -11.68 -9.23
CA SER A 222 9.43 -10.37 -9.80
C SER A 222 9.67 -9.24 -8.80
N MET A 223 9.23 -9.37 -7.55
CA MET A 223 9.30 -8.29 -6.55
C MET A 223 10.70 -8.10 -5.97
N VAL A 224 11.49 -9.17 -5.94
CA VAL A 224 12.74 -9.23 -5.17
C VAL A 224 13.99 -8.85 -5.97
N GLY A 225 13.88 -8.72 -7.30
CA GLY A 225 15.01 -8.37 -8.17
C GLY A 225 16.24 -9.26 -7.99
N GLU A 226 16.03 -10.56 -7.77
CA GLU A 226 17.11 -11.48 -7.40
C GLU A 226 18.25 -11.50 -8.44
N GLY A 227 19.49 -11.40 -7.99
CA GLY A 227 20.68 -11.40 -8.83
C GLY A 227 21.09 -10.03 -9.41
N PHE A 228 20.29 -8.98 -9.26
CA PHE A 228 20.68 -7.62 -9.64
C PHE A 228 21.49 -6.94 -8.53
N GLU A 229 22.59 -6.28 -8.90
CA GLU A 229 23.41 -5.50 -7.95
C GLU A 229 22.71 -4.20 -7.55
N GLN A 230 22.13 -3.50 -8.54
CA GLN A 230 21.37 -2.28 -8.34
C GLN A 230 19.87 -2.57 -8.48
N ARG A 231 19.16 -2.41 -7.36
CA ARG A 231 17.71 -2.57 -7.24
C ARG A 231 17.15 -1.28 -6.68
N ALA A 232 16.50 -0.49 -7.52
CA ALA A 232 16.01 0.82 -7.11
C ALA A 232 14.49 0.92 -7.24
N SER A 233 13.90 1.85 -6.51
CA SER A 233 12.51 2.25 -6.66
C SER A 233 12.32 3.12 -7.91
N GLY A 234 11.23 2.94 -8.64
CA GLY A 234 10.76 3.95 -9.58
C GLY A 234 10.14 5.13 -8.85
N PHE A 235 9.67 6.15 -9.57
CA PHE A 235 9.12 7.36 -8.95
C PHE A 235 7.80 7.12 -8.20
N LEU A 236 6.94 6.21 -8.67
CA LEU A 236 5.70 5.87 -7.98
C LEU A 236 6.03 5.24 -6.63
N LEU A 237 6.88 4.20 -6.62
CA LEU A 237 7.25 3.53 -5.38
C LEU A 237 8.03 4.48 -4.45
N LYS A 238 8.94 5.31 -4.97
CA LYS A 238 9.65 6.34 -4.20
C LYS A 238 8.68 7.31 -3.53
N LYS A 239 7.65 7.77 -4.24
CA LYS A 239 6.63 8.68 -3.71
C LYS A 239 5.88 8.01 -2.56
N GLU A 240 5.44 6.76 -2.73
CA GLU A 240 4.79 5.97 -1.69
C GLU A 240 5.66 5.89 -0.42
N LEU A 241 6.93 5.48 -0.55
CA LEU A 241 7.86 5.41 0.59
C LEU A 241 8.06 6.77 1.27
N THR A 242 8.18 7.85 0.49
CA THR A 242 8.38 9.21 1.01
C THR A 242 7.20 9.65 1.87
N TYR A 243 5.96 9.45 1.41
CA TYR A 243 4.78 9.85 2.17
C TYR A 243 4.54 8.95 3.38
N PHE A 244 4.72 7.63 3.25
CA PHE A 244 4.59 6.73 4.39
C PHE A 244 5.68 6.95 5.44
N ALA A 245 6.92 7.27 5.05
CA ALA A 245 7.97 7.64 5.99
C ALA A 245 7.60 8.91 6.79
N LYS A 246 7.07 9.94 6.12
CA LYS A 246 6.56 11.14 6.80
C LYS A 246 5.49 10.80 7.85
N ALA A 247 4.58 9.87 7.57
CA ALA A 247 3.53 9.49 8.52
C ALA A 247 4.01 8.54 9.63
N LEU A 248 4.92 7.61 9.33
CA LEU A 248 5.24 6.49 10.21
C LEU A 248 6.49 6.70 11.06
N GLU A 249 7.41 7.58 10.65
CA GLU A 249 8.68 7.81 11.34
C GLU A 249 8.65 9.10 12.19
N ASN A 250 8.37 10.24 11.57
CA ASN A 250 8.34 11.54 12.26
C ASN A 250 7.21 12.45 11.74
N PRO A 251 5.94 12.11 12.04
CA PRO A 251 4.79 12.87 11.57
C PRO A 251 4.71 14.24 12.24
N GLU A 252 4.28 15.25 11.47
CA GLU A 252 3.87 16.53 12.04
C GLU A 252 2.58 16.34 12.85
N ARG A 253 2.55 16.91 14.06
CA ARG A 253 1.47 16.72 15.03
C ARG A 253 0.56 17.96 15.15
N PRO A 254 -0.75 17.80 15.39
CA PRO A 254 -1.45 16.54 15.69
C PRO A 254 -1.55 15.58 14.50
N PHE A 255 -1.24 14.32 14.73
CA PHE A 255 -1.37 13.22 13.78
C PHE A 255 -2.71 12.51 13.99
N LEU A 256 -3.59 12.59 12.98
CA LEU A 256 -4.91 11.98 12.97
C LEU A 256 -4.95 10.75 12.05
N ALA A 257 -5.44 9.62 12.58
CA ALA A 257 -5.85 8.48 11.77
C ALA A 257 -7.38 8.45 11.61
N ILE A 258 -7.87 8.23 10.39
CA ILE A 258 -9.29 8.00 10.09
C ILE A 258 -9.42 6.56 9.61
N LEU A 259 -10.08 5.71 10.38
CA LEU A 259 -10.24 4.28 10.10
C LEU A 259 -11.72 3.96 9.94
N GLY A 260 -12.10 3.60 8.71
CA GLY A 260 -13.47 3.25 8.34
C GLY A 260 -13.62 1.85 7.77
N GLY A 261 -14.74 1.57 7.11
CA GLY A 261 -15.03 0.27 6.49
C GLY A 261 -15.90 -0.66 7.35
N ALA A 262 -16.04 -1.91 6.89
CA ALA A 262 -17.11 -2.80 7.35
C ALA A 262 -16.83 -3.60 8.63
N LYS A 263 -15.61 -4.13 8.80
CA LYS A 263 -15.29 -5.11 9.86
C LYS A 263 -14.09 -4.68 10.70
N VAL A 264 -14.15 -4.94 12.01
CA VAL A 264 -13.08 -4.61 12.96
C VAL A 264 -11.93 -5.61 12.83
N LYS A 265 -12.22 -6.91 12.69
CA LYS A 265 -11.23 -7.99 12.67
C LYS A 265 -10.15 -7.80 11.60
N ASP A 266 -10.53 -7.25 10.45
CA ASP A 266 -9.63 -7.02 9.32
C ASP A 266 -8.70 -5.82 9.57
N LYS A 267 -8.95 -5.04 10.64
CA LYS A 267 -8.22 -3.81 11.00
C LYS A 267 -7.63 -3.83 12.40
N ILE A 268 -7.69 -4.94 13.14
CA ILE A 268 -7.15 -5.01 14.51
C ILE A 268 -5.68 -4.62 14.52
N GLN A 269 -4.87 -5.27 13.69
CA GLN A 269 -3.43 -5.00 13.61
C GLN A 269 -3.13 -3.55 13.21
N LEU A 270 -3.94 -2.99 12.29
CA LEU A 270 -3.82 -1.60 11.85
C LEU A 270 -4.10 -0.65 13.02
N ILE A 271 -5.22 -0.83 13.72
CA ILE A 271 -5.59 0.01 14.87
C ILE A 271 -4.49 -0.10 15.95
N GLU A 272 -4.07 -1.31 16.28
CA GLU A 272 -3.03 -1.54 17.29
C GLU A 272 -1.74 -0.80 16.95
N ASN A 273 -1.25 -0.89 15.71
CA ASN A 273 -0.03 -0.21 15.30
C ASN A 273 -0.20 1.32 15.24
N MET A 274 -1.35 1.80 14.74
CA MET A 274 -1.61 3.23 14.63
C MET A 274 -1.78 3.91 15.99
N LEU A 275 -2.33 3.21 16.99
CA LEU A 275 -2.44 3.72 18.37
C LEU A 275 -1.07 3.99 19.02
N ASP A 276 0.01 3.41 18.52
CA ASP A 276 1.37 3.72 19.00
C ASP A 276 1.94 5.00 18.35
N LYS A 277 1.29 5.56 17.33
CA LYS A 277 1.82 6.64 16.50
C LYS A 277 0.98 7.92 16.53
N VAL A 278 -0.35 7.79 16.49
CA VAL A 278 -1.27 8.94 16.33
C VAL A 278 -1.53 9.68 17.64
N ASP A 279 -1.93 10.93 17.54
CA ASP A 279 -2.49 11.71 18.66
C ASP A 279 -4.01 11.50 18.74
N GLU A 280 -4.67 11.32 17.59
CA GLU A 280 -6.12 11.21 17.49
C GLU A 280 -6.52 10.13 16.50
N MET A 281 -7.64 9.46 16.76
CA MET A 281 -8.19 8.44 15.87
C MET A 281 -9.70 8.57 15.72
N MET A 282 -10.16 8.69 14.49
CA MET A 282 -11.57 8.60 14.11
C MET A 282 -11.90 7.18 13.68
N VAL A 283 -12.85 6.52 14.35
CA VAL A 283 -13.36 5.20 13.98
C VAL A 283 -14.77 5.38 13.39
N VAL A 284 -14.89 5.17 12.09
CA VAL A 284 -16.10 5.48 11.29
C VAL A 284 -16.57 4.24 10.51
N GLY A 285 -17.64 4.36 9.72
CA GLY A 285 -18.16 3.24 8.93
C GLY A 285 -18.81 2.14 9.75
N GLY A 286 -19.08 1.00 9.12
CA GLY A 286 -19.75 -0.15 9.73
C GLY A 286 -19.01 -0.70 10.97
N MET A 287 -17.68 -0.59 11.00
CA MET A 287 -16.91 -1.04 12.16
C MET A 287 -17.18 -0.22 13.43
N SER A 288 -17.65 1.03 13.32
CA SER A 288 -17.97 1.89 14.47
C SER A 288 -19.11 1.33 15.32
N PHE A 289 -20.08 0.62 14.72
CA PHE A 289 -21.19 -0.01 15.45
C PHE A 289 -20.72 -1.09 16.43
N THR A 290 -19.66 -1.83 16.08
CA THR A 290 -19.08 -2.82 16.99
C THR A 290 -18.46 -2.13 18.21
N PHE A 291 -17.78 -0.99 18.03
CA PHE A 291 -17.24 -0.20 19.13
C PHE A 291 -18.36 0.38 20.01
N LEU A 292 -19.37 0.99 19.42
CA LEU A 292 -20.46 1.64 20.15
C LEU A 292 -21.33 0.62 20.91
N LYS A 293 -21.59 -0.55 20.31
CA LYS A 293 -22.29 -1.64 21.01
C LYS A 293 -21.50 -2.13 22.22
N VAL A 294 -20.19 -2.32 22.10
CA VAL A 294 -19.36 -2.81 23.23
C VAL A 294 -19.14 -1.74 24.30
N GLN A 295 -18.88 -0.49 23.90
CA GLN A 295 -18.50 0.58 24.82
C GLN A 295 -19.69 1.28 25.47
N LYS A 296 -20.79 1.45 24.74
CA LYS A 296 -21.97 2.21 25.17
C LYS A 296 -23.23 1.36 25.33
N ASN A 297 -23.17 0.05 25.06
CA ASN A 297 -24.34 -0.82 25.00
C ASN A 297 -25.45 -0.29 24.06
N MET A 298 -25.03 0.38 22.98
CA MET A 298 -25.94 0.97 22.00
C MET A 298 -26.72 -0.11 21.25
N GLU A 299 -28.02 0.08 21.07
CA GLU A 299 -28.82 -0.73 20.15
C GLU A 299 -28.47 -0.40 18.70
N ILE A 300 -28.14 -1.41 17.90
CA ILE A 300 -27.64 -1.21 16.53
C ILE A 300 -28.56 -1.80 15.45
N GLY A 301 -29.72 -2.34 15.82
CA GLY A 301 -30.58 -3.07 14.89
C GLY A 301 -29.83 -4.18 14.13
N THR A 302 -30.00 -4.19 12.82
CA THR A 302 -29.31 -5.07 11.85
C THR A 302 -27.99 -4.51 11.30
N SER A 303 -27.44 -3.45 11.91
CA SER A 303 -26.15 -2.89 11.50
C SER A 303 -25.02 -3.93 11.63
N LEU A 304 -23.94 -3.72 10.88
CA LEU A 304 -22.80 -4.63 10.88
C LEU A 304 -22.21 -4.79 12.29
N TYR A 305 -22.12 -6.03 12.75
CA TYR A 305 -21.52 -6.40 14.02
C TYR A 305 -20.51 -7.51 13.81
N ASP A 306 -19.28 -7.26 14.28
CA ASP A 306 -18.19 -8.23 14.21
C ASP A 306 -17.97 -8.85 15.59
N GLU A 307 -18.54 -10.05 15.81
CA GLU A 307 -18.46 -10.74 17.11
C GLU A 307 -17.03 -11.05 17.55
N GLU A 308 -16.14 -11.41 16.62
CA GLU A 308 -14.73 -11.66 16.92
C GLU A 308 -14.00 -10.35 17.21
N GLY A 309 -14.27 -9.31 16.42
CA GLY A 309 -13.75 -7.97 16.67
C GLY A 309 -14.22 -7.37 17.99
N ALA A 310 -15.45 -7.62 18.42
CA ALA A 310 -16.01 -7.13 19.67
C ALA A 310 -15.19 -7.55 20.90
N LYS A 311 -14.64 -8.77 20.88
CA LYS A 311 -13.81 -9.32 21.97
C LYS A 311 -12.52 -8.51 22.22
N ILE A 312 -12.03 -7.78 21.21
CA ILE A 312 -10.78 -7.00 21.32
C ILE A 312 -11.03 -5.51 21.61
N VAL A 313 -12.24 -4.99 21.37
CA VAL A 313 -12.56 -3.56 21.50
C VAL A 313 -12.13 -2.98 22.84
N GLY A 314 -12.40 -3.67 23.95
CA GLY A 314 -11.99 -3.22 25.28
C GLY A 314 -10.49 -3.00 25.41
N LYS A 315 -9.67 -3.91 24.88
CA LYS A 315 -8.20 -3.79 24.88
C LYS A 315 -7.72 -2.65 24.00
N LEU A 316 -8.35 -2.42 22.84
CA LEU A 316 -8.01 -1.31 21.96
C LEU A 316 -8.29 0.04 22.63
N MET A 317 -9.41 0.17 23.33
CA MET A 317 -9.76 1.39 24.06
C MET A 317 -8.85 1.64 25.26
N GLU A 318 -8.47 0.59 26.00
CA GLU A 318 -7.48 0.67 27.08
C GLU A 318 -6.10 1.10 26.55
N LYS A 319 -5.67 0.54 25.41
CA LYS A 319 -4.43 0.96 24.75
C LYS A 319 -4.49 2.42 24.32
N ALA A 320 -5.61 2.86 23.73
CA ALA A 320 -5.80 4.25 23.34
C ALA A 320 -5.68 5.21 24.55
N GLN A 321 -6.30 4.87 25.68
CA GLN A 321 -6.17 5.64 26.92
C GLN A 321 -4.72 5.66 27.42
N THR A 322 -4.06 4.49 27.46
CA THR A 322 -2.67 4.35 27.90
C THR A 322 -1.70 5.16 27.03
N LYS A 323 -2.00 5.28 25.73
CA LYS A 323 -1.22 6.03 24.74
C LYS A 323 -1.66 7.49 24.60
N ASN A 324 -2.65 7.92 25.39
CA ASN A 324 -3.24 9.25 25.34
C ASN A 324 -3.77 9.64 23.95
N VAL A 325 -4.34 8.67 23.23
CA VAL A 325 -4.96 8.87 21.92
C VAL A 325 -6.41 9.31 22.10
N LYS A 326 -6.78 10.45 21.50
CA LYS A 326 -8.17 10.92 21.51
C LYS A 326 -8.99 10.15 20.47
N MET A 327 -9.91 9.32 20.94
CA MET A 327 -10.80 8.53 20.10
C MET A 327 -12.07 9.32 19.74
N HIS A 328 -12.46 9.32 18.47
CA HIS A 328 -13.65 9.97 17.95
C HIS A 328 -14.55 8.93 17.26
N PHE A 329 -15.83 8.92 17.63
CA PHE A 329 -16.85 8.03 17.06
C PHE A 329 -18.04 8.86 16.57
N PRO A 330 -18.84 8.36 15.62
CA PRO A 330 -20.11 8.96 15.29
C PRO A 330 -21.05 8.99 16.52
N VAL A 331 -21.86 10.04 16.60
CA VAL A 331 -22.89 10.26 17.64
C VAL A 331 -24.30 10.16 17.07
N ASP A 332 -24.44 10.20 15.76
CA ASP A 332 -25.70 10.06 15.02
C ASP A 332 -25.44 9.36 13.67
N PHE A 333 -26.50 8.78 13.11
CA PHE A 333 -26.42 7.86 11.98
C PHE A 333 -27.55 8.11 11.00
N ILE A 334 -27.25 7.93 9.72
CA ILE A 334 -28.27 7.76 8.68
C ILE A 334 -28.60 6.28 8.61
N THR A 335 -29.88 5.94 8.81
CA THR A 335 -30.36 4.57 8.89
C THR A 335 -31.14 4.17 7.64
N ALA A 336 -31.22 2.87 7.38
CA ALA A 336 -31.96 2.28 6.27
C ALA A 336 -32.75 1.05 6.71
N ASP A 337 -33.91 0.81 6.08
CA ASP A 337 -34.74 -0.38 6.29
C ASP A 337 -34.20 -1.65 5.60
N LYS A 338 -33.26 -1.50 4.68
CA LYS A 338 -32.54 -2.58 3.98
C LYS A 338 -31.24 -2.08 3.36
N PHE A 339 -30.35 -3.02 3.03
CA PHE A 339 -29.11 -2.73 2.32
C PHE A 339 -29.36 -2.59 0.81
N ASP A 340 -29.89 -1.44 0.40
CA ASP A 340 -30.23 -1.15 -1.00
C ASP A 340 -30.10 0.36 -1.28
N GLU A 341 -29.67 0.73 -2.49
CA GLU A 341 -29.56 2.14 -2.91
C GLU A 341 -30.90 2.89 -2.81
N LYS A 342 -32.03 2.18 -2.96
CA LYS A 342 -33.39 2.70 -2.93
C LYS A 342 -34.09 2.46 -1.59
N ALA A 343 -33.38 2.06 -0.55
CA ALA A 343 -33.94 1.88 0.79
C ALA A 343 -34.65 3.15 1.31
N ASN A 344 -35.63 2.96 2.19
CA ASN A 344 -36.18 4.06 2.96
C ASN A 344 -35.13 4.50 3.98
N THR A 345 -35.00 5.81 4.19
CA THR A 345 -33.97 6.39 5.05
C THR A 345 -34.58 7.00 6.30
N GLY A 346 -33.82 6.95 7.39
CA GLY A 346 -34.15 7.52 8.68
C GLY A 346 -32.91 8.09 9.35
N ALA A 347 -33.06 8.50 10.61
CA ALA A 347 -31.97 8.96 11.45
C ALA A 347 -32.08 8.33 12.84
N ALA A 348 -30.94 8.16 13.50
CA ALA A 348 -30.85 7.68 14.88
C ALA A 348 -29.65 8.32 15.57
N THR A 349 -29.76 8.58 16.87
CA THR A 349 -28.63 8.99 17.71
C THR A 349 -27.98 7.79 18.41
N ALA A 350 -26.76 7.94 18.90
CA ALA A 350 -26.08 6.91 19.69
C ALA A 350 -26.78 6.66 21.03
N GLU A 351 -27.47 7.68 21.55
CA GLU A 351 -28.24 7.63 22.80
C GLU A 351 -29.59 6.92 22.61
N GLU A 352 -30.29 7.16 21.51
CA GLU A 352 -31.58 6.51 21.20
C GLU A 352 -31.40 5.08 20.68
N GLY A 353 -30.29 4.81 19.96
CA GLY A 353 -30.06 3.55 19.29
C GLY A 353 -30.79 3.43 17.93
N ILE A 354 -30.44 2.39 17.19
CA ILE A 354 -31.01 2.09 15.87
C ILE A 354 -32.15 1.08 16.02
N PRO A 355 -33.32 1.31 15.39
CA PRO A 355 -34.45 0.38 15.45
C PRO A 355 -34.10 -1.05 15.00
N ALA A 356 -34.79 -2.04 15.57
CA ALA A 356 -34.46 -3.47 15.42
C ALA A 356 -34.30 -3.92 13.95
N ASP A 357 -35.22 -3.50 13.07
CA ASP A 357 -35.25 -3.90 11.65
C ASP A 357 -34.46 -2.94 10.73
N TRP A 358 -33.72 -1.99 11.29
CA TRP A 358 -32.98 -0.97 10.55
C TRP A 358 -31.47 -1.16 10.71
N MET A 359 -30.69 -0.55 9.83
CA MET A 359 -29.23 -0.56 9.87
C MET A 359 -28.67 0.84 9.62
N GLY A 360 -27.59 1.21 10.31
CA GLY A 360 -26.85 2.45 10.05
C GLY A 360 -25.88 2.26 8.89
N LEU A 361 -25.96 3.13 7.89
CA LEU A 361 -25.16 3.03 6.66
C LEU A 361 -24.25 4.23 6.40
N ASP A 362 -24.42 5.33 7.14
CA ASP A 362 -23.53 6.51 7.12
C ASP A 362 -23.61 7.26 8.46
N CYS A 363 -22.64 8.15 8.72
CA CYS A 363 -22.73 9.03 9.88
C CYS A 363 -23.67 10.22 9.62
N GLY A 364 -24.33 10.68 10.67
CA GLY A 364 -25.30 11.78 10.61
C GLY A 364 -24.65 13.17 10.64
N PRO A 365 -25.46 14.22 10.51
CA PRO A 365 -25.00 15.61 10.46
C PRO A 365 -24.25 16.08 11.72
N GLU A 366 -24.62 15.64 12.92
CA GLU A 366 -23.92 16.05 14.14
C GLU A 366 -22.54 15.39 14.24
N SER A 367 -22.41 14.14 13.82
CA SER A 367 -21.12 13.45 13.70
C SER A 367 -20.20 14.17 12.72
N ILE A 368 -20.72 14.56 11.55
CA ILE A 368 -19.98 15.33 10.55
C ILE A 368 -19.47 16.65 11.14
N LYS A 369 -20.31 17.35 11.90
CA LYS A 369 -19.92 18.60 12.57
C LYS A 369 -18.83 18.39 13.60
N LEU A 370 -18.92 17.33 14.42
CA LEU A 370 -17.90 16.99 15.42
C LEU A 370 -16.57 16.57 14.78
N PHE A 371 -16.62 15.87 13.64
CA PHE A 371 -15.41 15.44 12.92
C PHE A 371 -14.62 16.59 12.28
N LYS A 372 -15.26 17.74 12.00
CA LYS A 372 -14.55 18.91 11.44
C LYS A 372 -13.46 19.43 12.38
N GLU A 373 -13.67 19.35 13.69
CA GLU A 373 -12.72 19.86 14.68
C GLU A 373 -11.38 19.10 14.67
N PRO A 374 -11.32 17.75 14.79
CA PRO A 374 -10.05 17.00 14.66
C PRO A 374 -9.42 17.14 13.29
N LEU A 375 -10.22 17.18 12.22
CA LEU A 375 -9.71 17.34 10.85
C LEU A 375 -9.01 18.69 10.65
N ALA A 376 -9.60 19.79 11.16
CA ALA A 376 -9.07 21.13 10.96
C ALA A 376 -7.75 21.40 11.70
N ARG A 377 -7.54 20.75 12.86
CA ARG A 377 -6.31 20.94 13.66
C ARG A 377 -5.17 19.99 13.28
N ALA A 378 -5.47 18.88 12.62
CA ALA A 378 -4.46 17.89 12.25
C ALA A 378 -3.40 18.48 11.30
N LYS A 379 -2.14 18.10 11.53
CA LYS A 379 -1.00 18.44 10.65
C LYS A 379 -0.60 17.27 9.76
N THR A 380 -0.85 16.05 10.23
CA THR A 380 -0.76 14.83 9.42
C THR A 380 -2.08 14.07 9.51
N ILE A 381 -2.60 13.61 8.38
CA ILE A 381 -3.82 12.81 8.29
C ILE A 381 -3.52 11.54 7.50
N VAL A 382 -3.81 10.38 8.08
CA VAL A 382 -3.87 9.11 7.35
C VAL A 382 -5.31 8.61 7.35
N TRP A 383 -5.88 8.40 6.17
CA TRP A 383 -7.26 7.92 6.03
C TRP A 383 -7.31 6.57 5.33
N ASN A 384 -7.89 5.57 5.99
CA ASN A 384 -8.13 4.24 5.45
C ASN A 384 -9.55 3.73 5.76
N GLY A 385 -10.42 3.72 4.76
CA GLY A 385 -11.79 3.21 4.81
C GLY A 385 -12.85 4.33 4.88
N PRO A 386 -13.93 4.26 4.09
CA PRO A 386 -14.97 5.29 4.05
C PRO A 386 -15.80 5.34 5.36
N CYS A 387 -16.52 6.45 5.55
CA CYS A 387 -17.37 6.70 6.72
C CYS A 387 -18.73 6.02 6.63
N GLY A 388 -19.14 5.60 5.43
CA GLY A 388 -20.42 4.97 5.11
C GLY A 388 -20.38 4.23 3.78
N VAL A 389 -21.53 3.77 3.30
CA VAL A 389 -21.71 3.06 2.01
C VAL A 389 -21.70 4.06 0.86
N PHE A 390 -20.52 4.63 0.59
CA PHE A 390 -20.32 5.75 -0.34
C PHE A 390 -20.73 5.46 -1.80
N GLU A 391 -20.89 4.19 -2.15
CA GLU A 391 -21.39 3.72 -3.44
C GLU A 391 -22.82 4.20 -3.68
N PHE A 392 -23.65 4.21 -2.63
CA PHE A 392 -25.04 4.64 -2.66
C PHE A 392 -25.14 6.12 -2.29
N GLU A 393 -25.75 6.94 -3.17
CA GLU A 393 -25.77 8.39 -3.00
C GLU A 393 -26.39 8.84 -1.67
N LYS A 394 -27.44 8.15 -1.20
CA LYS A 394 -28.11 8.41 0.08
C LYS A 394 -27.22 8.20 1.32
N PHE A 395 -26.13 7.44 1.19
CA PHE A 395 -25.24 7.03 2.28
C PHE A 395 -23.77 7.44 2.03
N ALA A 396 -23.57 8.43 1.15
CA ALA A 396 -22.26 8.96 0.79
C ALA A 396 -21.94 10.31 1.46
N GLY A 397 -22.91 10.93 2.12
CA GLY A 397 -22.81 12.30 2.64
C GLY A 397 -21.73 12.48 3.71
N GLY A 398 -21.61 11.55 4.63
CA GLY A 398 -20.60 11.53 5.68
C GLY A 398 -19.19 11.39 5.11
N THR A 399 -18.99 10.40 4.24
CA THR A 399 -17.70 10.17 3.57
C THR A 399 -17.28 11.38 2.73
N LYS A 400 -18.22 11.98 1.97
CA LYS A 400 -17.95 13.19 1.18
C LYS A 400 -17.59 14.38 2.06
N SER A 401 -18.31 14.58 3.15
CA SER A 401 -18.05 15.70 4.08
C SER A 401 -16.68 15.58 4.77
N VAL A 402 -16.28 14.36 5.13
CA VAL A 402 -14.93 14.10 5.65
C VAL A 402 -13.87 14.34 4.58
N MET A 403 -14.11 13.94 3.32
CA MET A 403 -13.21 14.26 2.20
C MET A 403 -13.03 15.76 2.01
N ASP A 404 -14.12 16.52 1.98
CA ASP A 404 -14.07 17.97 1.83
C ASP A 404 -13.26 18.63 2.97
N ALA A 405 -13.41 18.14 4.20
CA ALA A 405 -12.64 18.60 5.35
C ALA A 405 -11.15 18.22 5.29
N VAL A 406 -10.81 17.01 4.82
CA VAL A 406 -9.41 16.60 4.59
C VAL A 406 -8.76 17.44 3.50
N VAL A 407 -9.48 17.73 2.41
CA VAL A 407 -9.01 18.64 1.34
C VAL A 407 -8.75 20.04 1.90
N ALA A 408 -9.69 20.59 2.69
CA ALA A 408 -9.50 21.89 3.32
C ALA A 408 -8.29 21.91 4.27
N ALA A 409 -8.09 20.87 5.08
CA ALA A 409 -6.91 20.74 5.94
C ALA A 409 -5.61 20.69 5.11
N THR A 410 -5.62 19.99 3.98
CA THR A 410 -4.47 19.90 3.06
C THR A 410 -4.13 21.25 2.46
N GLN A 411 -5.14 22.01 2.01
CA GLN A 411 -4.97 23.39 1.53
C GLN A 411 -4.45 24.32 2.64
N GLY A 412 -4.79 24.05 3.89
CA GLY A 412 -4.24 24.71 5.08
C GLY A 412 -2.84 24.28 5.49
N GLY A 413 -2.20 23.39 4.72
CA GLY A 413 -0.82 22.94 4.93
C GLY A 413 -0.66 21.60 5.65
N ALA A 414 -1.74 20.88 5.95
CA ALA A 414 -1.63 19.52 6.49
C ALA A 414 -1.15 18.53 5.42
N THR A 415 -0.38 17.53 5.82
CA THR A 415 -0.07 16.38 4.97
C THR A 415 -1.19 15.35 5.06
N SER A 416 -1.86 15.05 3.96
CA SER A 416 -2.94 14.05 3.89
C SER A 416 -2.55 12.85 3.02
N ILE A 417 -2.68 11.65 3.59
CA ILE A 417 -2.35 10.39 2.94
C ILE A 417 -3.60 9.51 2.93
N ILE A 418 -4.08 9.24 1.72
CA ILE A 418 -5.24 8.39 1.48
C ILE A 418 -4.76 6.98 1.16
N GLY A 419 -5.18 6.01 1.97
CA GLY A 419 -4.86 4.60 1.79
C GLY A 419 -6.11 3.73 1.62
N GLY A 420 -5.92 2.53 1.08
CA GLY A 420 -7.01 1.58 0.84
C GLY A 420 -7.75 1.82 -0.48
N GLY A 421 -8.24 0.73 -1.09
CA GLY A 421 -8.89 0.78 -2.41
C GLY A 421 -10.18 1.61 -2.42
N ASP A 422 -11.03 1.45 -1.41
CA ASP A 422 -12.33 2.13 -1.36
C ASP A 422 -12.16 3.64 -1.15
N THR A 423 -11.24 4.06 -0.28
CA THR A 423 -10.99 5.49 -0.04
C THR A 423 -10.29 6.15 -1.23
N ALA A 424 -9.39 5.44 -1.93
CA ALA A 424 -8.86 5.92 -3.21
C ALA A 424 -9.97 6.07 -4.27
N THR A 425 -10.93 5.12 -4.31
CA THR A 425 -12.11 5.21 -5.19
C THR A 425 -12.99 6.42 -4.84
N CYS A 426 -13.10 6.78 -3.56
CA CYS A 426 -13.78 8.01 -3.14
C CYS A 426 -13.07 9.26 -3.70
N CYS A 427 -11.73 9.32 -3.68
CA CYS A 427 -10.97 10.41 -4.27
C CYS A 427 -11.24 10.55 -5.78
N ALA A 428 -11.21 9.44 -6.52
CA ALA A 428 -11.50 9.43 -7.94
C ALA A 428 -12.96 9.84 -8.23
N LYS A 429 -13.93 9.33 -7.46
CA LYS A 429 -15.37 9.64 -7.61
C LYS A 429 -15.66 11.13 -7.47
N TRP A 430 -14.93 11.85 -6.60
CA TRP A 430 -15.14 13.27 -6.33
C TRP A 430 -14.05 14.19 -6.89
N GLY A 431 -13.12 13.67 -7.70
CA GLY A 431 -12.04 14.45 -8.30
C GLY A 431 -11.22 15.20 -7.26
N THR A 432 -10.75 14.49 -6.23
CA THR A 432 -9.91 15.05 -5.14
C THR A 432 -8.51 14.47 -5.09
N GLU A 433 -8.12 13.66 -6.08
CA GLU A 433 -6.82 12.99 -6.15
C GLU A 433 -5.64 13.99 -6.17
N ASP A 434 -5.83 15.14 -6.80
CA ASP A 434 -4.90 16.26 -6.90
C ASP A 434 -5.04 17.28 -5.74
N LYS A 435 -6.05 17.10 -4.88
CA LYS A 435 -6.37 18.02 -3.77
C LYS A 435 -5.92 17.51 -2.40
N VAL A 436 -5.47 16.27 -2.33
CA VAL A 436 -4.83 15.65 -1.17
C VAL A 436 -3.33 15.50 -1.42
N SER A 437 -2.52 15.32 -0.37
CA SER A 437 -1.06 15.26 -0.57
C SER A 437 -0.63 13.98 -1.29
N HIS A 438 -1.27 12.84 -0.96
CA HIS A 438 -0.97 11.56 -1.58
C HIS A 438 -2.16 10.60 -1.56
N VAL A 439 -2.47 10.00 -2.72
CA VAL A 439 -3.38 8.85 -2.83
C VAL A 439 -2.53 7.62 -3.12
N SER A 440 -2.49 6.70 -2.17
CA SER A 440 -1.75 5.45 -2.31
C SER A 440 -2.43 4.54 -3.35
N THR A 441 -1.62 4.07 -4.29
CA THR A 441 -1.99 3.03 -5.27
C THR A 441 -1.80 1.62 -4.72
N GLY A 442 -1.28 1.52 -3.48
CA GLY A 442 -0.79 0.31 -2.84
C GLY A 442 -1.85 -0.66 -2.35
N GLY A 443 -3.09 -0.21 -2.14
CA GLY A 443 -4.18 -1.04 -1.60
C GLY A 443 -3.73 -1.84 -0.35
N GLY A 444 -3.63 -3.17 -0.51
CA GLY A 444 -3.14 -4.06 0.55
C GLY A 444 -1.69 -3.79 0.99
N ALA A 445 -0.80 -3.35 0.10
CA ALA A 445 0.57 -2.99 0.47
C ALA A 445 0.63 -1.80 1.43
N SER A 446 -0.17 -0.76 1.17
CA SER A 446 -0.28 0.37 2.10
C SER A 446 -0.88 -0.04 3.44
N LEU A 447 -1.84 -0.97 3.45
CA LEU A 447 -2.42 -1.48 4.68
C LEU A 447 -1.37 -2.23 5.51
N GLU A 448 -0.65 -3.19 4.91
CA GLU A 448 0.39 -3.94 5.61
C GLU A 448 1.52 -3.04 6.12
N LEU A 449 1.86 -1.99 5.37
CA LEU A 449 2.84 -1.01 5.83
C LEU A 449 2.35 -0.22 7.04
N LEU A 450 1.07 0.22 7.03
CA LEU A 450 0.44 0.88 8.17
C LEU A 450 0.21 -0.06 9.37
N GLU A 451 0.18 -1.37 9.15
CA GLU A 451 0.19 -2.41 10.19
C GLU A 451 1.59 -2.63 10.80
N GLY A 452 2.63 -2.01 10.25
CA GLY A 452 4.01 -2.15 10.69
C GLY A 452 4.74 -3.37 10.12
N LYS A 453 4.20 -4.00 9.07
CA LYS A 453 4.85 -5.14 8.42
C LYS A 453 5.94 -4.67 7.46
N SER A 454 7.01 -5.45 7.38
CA SER A 454 8.01 -5.28 6.32
C SER A 454 7.45 -5.76 4.98
N LEU A 455 7.60 -4.94 3.95
CA LEU A 455 7.17 -5.28 2.59
C LEU A 455 8.31 -5.98 1.84
N PRO A 456 8.20 -7.27 1.46
CA PRO A 456 9.28 -8.02 0.81
C PRO A 456 9.88 -7.32 -0.41
N GLY A 457 9.05 -6.70 -1.25
CA GLY A 457 9.49 -5.97 -2.45
C GLY A 457 10.21 -4.66 -2.15
N VAL A 458 9.96 -4.02 -1.00
CA VAL A 458 10.71 -2.83 -0.54
C VAL A 458 12.01 -3.25 0.14
N ALA A 459 11.95 -4.28 0.99
CA ALA A 459 13.11 -4.83 1.67
C ALA A 459 14.16 -5.39 0.70
N ALA A 460 13.75 -5.83 -0.49
CA ALA A 460 14.63 -6.29 -1.53
C ALA A 460 15.36 -5.18 -2.30
N LEU A 461 14.95 -3.92 -2.16
CA LEU A 461 15.64 -2.79 -2.79
C LEU A 461 16.99 -2.52 -2.11
N SER A 462 17.93 -1.98 -2.88
CA SER A 462 19.20 -1.51 -2.35
C SER A 462 18.98 -0.29 -1.45
N ASP A 463 19.77 -0.15 -0.40
CA ASP A 463 19.76 1.05 0.44
C ASP A 463 20.31 2.26 -0.34
N ALA A 464 19.84 3.46 0.02
CA ALA A 464 20.21 4.73 -0.64
C ALA A 464 21.62 5.22 -0.32
#